data_AF-A0A1J4XFE7-F1
#
_entry.id   AF-A0A1J4XFE7-F1
#
_cell.length_a   1.000
_cell.length_b   1.000
_cell.length_c   1.000
_cell.angle_alpha   90.00
_cell.angle_beta   90.00
_cell.angle_gamma   90.00
#
_symmetry.space_group_name_H-M   'P 1'
#
loop_
_entity.id
_entity.type
_entity.pdbx_description
1 polymer ?
#
loop_
_entity_poly.entity_id
_entity_poly.type
_entity_poly.pdbx_seq_one_letter_code
_entity_poly.pdbx_strand_id
1 'polypeptide(L)'
;MAIDLTLQNHITLCDETYSLMLEENKILKETGSIPEGEFLKRKQNLLLRLDASVEAIKELNLKDSPNAYKYADLIKTAQKKLMKISLLDRENEQLFLKCNAQEHIKLSSRPKTPERIRALYKNEPTPISTDHENQE
;
A
#
# COMPACT_ATOMS: atom_id res chain seq x y z
N MET A 1 -26.93 -22.48 6.71
CA MET A 1 -26.67 -21.80 7.99
C MET A 1 -25.19 -21.47 8.17
N ALA A 2 -24.26 -22.44 8.27
CA ALA A 2 -22.83 -22.11 8.40
C ALA A 2 -22.26 -21.35 7.18
N ILE A 3 -22.59 -21.79 5.96
CA ILE A 3 -22.14 -21.13 4.71
C ILE A 3 -22.65 -19.69 4.59
N ASP A 4 -23.94 -19.47 4.87
CA ASP A 4 -24.57 -18.15 4.83
C ASP A 4 -23.86 -17.16 5.74
N LEU A 5 -23.61 -17.59 6.99
CA LEU A 5 -22.94 -16.76 7.99
C LEU A 5 -21.50 -16.44 7.59
N THR A 6 -20.74 -17.42 7.09
CA THR A 6 -19.37 -17.20 6.63
C THR A 6 -19.31 -16.21 5.47
N LEU A 7 -20.20 -16.34 4.48
CA LEU A 7 -20.26 -15.41 3.34
C LEU A 7 -20.70 -14.00 3.76
N GLN A 8 -21.68 -13.88 4.65
CA GLN A 8 -22.11 -12.59 5.19
C GLN A 8 -20.98 -11.91 5.97
N ASN A 9 -20.28 -12.66 6.83
CA ASN A 9 -19.13 -12.15 7.57
C ASN A 9 -18.04 -11.63 6.63
N HIS A 10 -17.72 -12.36 5.55
CA HIS A 10 -16.75 -11.92 4.56
C HIS A 10 -17.20 -10.65 3.83
N ILE A 11 -18.49 -10.54 3.48
CA ILE A 11 -19.04 -9.31 2.88
C ILE A 11 -18.90 -8.12 3.83
N THR A 12 -19.20 -8.30 5.12
CA THR A 12 -19.00 -7.25 6.13
C THR A 12 -17.54 -6.83 6.24
N LEU A 13 -16.59 -7.79 6.24
CA LEU A 13 -15.16 -7.49 6.24
C LEU A 13 -14.72 -6.73 4.98
N CYS A 14 -15.31 -7.04 3.83
CA CYS A 14 -15.07 -6.28 2.60
C CYS A 14 -15.57 -4.83 2.74
N ASP A 15 -16.71 -4.60 3.37
CA ASP A 15 -17.24 -3.24 3.61
C ASP A 15 -16.39 -2.46 4.61
N GLU A 16 -15.95 -3.09 5.70
CA GLU A 16 -14.99 -2.50 6.64
C GLU A 16 -13.69 -2.13 5.91
N THR A 17 -13.18 -3.02 5.07
CA THR A 17 -11.93 -2.81 4.31
C THR A 17 -12.09 -1.66 3.33
N TYR A 18 -13.20 -1.63 2.58
CA TYR A 18 -13.50 -0.55 1.65
C TYR A 18 -13.59 0.80 2.36
N SER A 19 -14.22 0.84 3.53
CA SER A 19 -14.35 2.06 4.33
C SER A 19 -13.01 2.57 4.83
N LEU A 20 -12.12 1.66 5.28
CA LEU A 20 -10.76 2.00 5.68
C LEU A 20 -9.92 2.50 4.49
N MET A 21 -10.08 1.92 3.30
CA MET A 21 -9.40 2.39 2.09
C MET A 21 -9.89 3.79 1.66
N LEU A 22 -11.16 4.12 1.88
CA LEU A 22 -11.68 5.47 1.66
C LEU A 22 -11.10 6.47 2.66
N GLU A 23 -10.95 6.07 3.93
CA GLU A 23 -10.27 6.89 4.95
C GLU A 23 -8.81 7.16 4.54
N GLU A 24 -8.07 6.14 4.09
CA GLU A 24 -6.71 6.30 3.55
C GLU A 24 -6.67 7.28 2.37
N ASN A 25 -7.58 7.09 1.40
CA ASN A 25 -7.69 7.96 0.23
C ASN A 25 -7.90 9.43 0.63
N LYS A 26 -8.78 9.65 1.61
CA LYS A 26 -9.08 10.99 2.14
C LYS A 26 -7.87 11.60 2.82
N ILE A 27 -7.17 10.86 3.68
CA ILE A 27 -5.96 11.33 4.36
C ILE A 27 -4.89 11.73 3.33
N LEU A 28 -4.64 10.87 2.33
CA LEU A 28 -3.66 11.12 1.28
C LEU A 28 -4.02 12.37 0.44
N LYS A 29 -5.30 12.58 0.13
CA LYS A 29 -5.76 13.76 -0.63
C LYS A 29 -5.71 15.06 0.17
N GLU A 30 -6.15 15.04 1.44
CA GLU A 30 -6.31 16.25 2.25
C GLU A 30 -5.01 16.71 2.90
N THR A 31 -4.24 15.78 3.46
CA THR A 31 -3.02 16.11 4.20
C THR A 31 -1.79 16.10 3.30
N GLY A 32 -1.82 15.32 2.21
CA GLY A 32 -0.65 15.06 1.39
C GLY A 32 0.44 14.26 2.13
N SER A 33 0.10 13.67 3.28
CA SER A 33 1.01 12.90 4.13
C SER A 33 0.59 11.44 4.19
N ILE A 34 1.57 10.58 4.41
CA ILE A 34 1.38 9.13 4.52
C ILE A 34 0.70 8.83 5.88
N PRO A 35 -0.38 8.01 5.93
CA PRO A 35 -0.99 7.60 7.18
C PRO A 35 -0.05 6.68 7.98
N GLU A 36 0.13 6.96 9.27
CA GLU A 36 1.05 6.23 10.15
C GLU A 36 0.39 5.74 11.44
N GLY A 37 1.14 4.96 12.24
CA GLY A 37 0.78 4.59 13.60
C GLY A 37 -0.52 3.78 13.71
N GLU A 38 -1.54 4.35 14.34
CA GLU A 38 -2.83 3.70 14.60
C GLU A 38 -3.58 3.32 13.31
N PHE A 39 -3.40 4.08 12.22
CA PHE A 39 -4.02 3.74 10.94
C PHE A 39 -3.47 2.41 10.38
N LEU A 40 -2.14 2.26 10.37
CA LEU A 40 -1.49 1.05 9.87
C LEU A 40 -1.84 -0.18 10.73
N LYS A 41 -1.93 -0.02 12.05
CA LYS A 41 -2.37 -1.11 12.95
C LYS A 41 -3.78 -1.57 12.62
N ARG A 42 -4.72 -0.64 12.42
CA ARG A 42 -6.10 -0.96 12.00
C ARG A 42 -6.11 -1.69 10.64
N LYS A 43 -5.35 -1.19 9.66
CA LYS A 43 -5.22 -1.82 8.33
C LYS A 43 -4.68 -3.24 8.42
N GLN A 44 -3.62 -3.45 9.19
CA GLN A 44 -3.02 -4.76 9.37
C GLN A 44 -3.96 -5.76 10.06
N ASN A 45 -4.63 -5.35 11.15
CA ASN A 45 -5.59 -6.21 11.84
C ASN A 45 -6.75 -6.62 10.93
N LEU A 46 -7.26 -5.67 10.13
CA LEU A 46 -8.37 -5.92 9.23
C LEU A 46 -7.98 -6.87 8.09
N LEU A 47 -6.78 -6.72 7.51
CA LEU A 47 -6.27 -7.64 6.49
C LEU A 47 -6.13 -9.06 7.03
N LEU A 48 -5.63 -9.24 8.26
CA LEU A 48 -5.56 -10.57 8.89
C LEU A 48 -6.95 -11.22 9.04
N ARG A 49 -7.96 -10.44 9.41
CA ARG A 49 -9.35 -10.93 9.50
C ARG A 49 -9.91 -11.27 8.11
N LEU A 50 -9.59 -10.46 7.10
CA LEU A 50 -10.00 -10.70 5.72
C LEU A 50 -9.37 -12.00 5.18
N ASP A 51 -8.07 -12.21 5.39
CA ASP A 51 -7.37 -13.44 5.00
C ASP A 51 -7.98 -14.67 5.65
N ALA A 52 -8.22 -14.63 6.97
CA ALA A 52 -8.88 -15.72 7.69
C ALA A 52 -10.29 -16.02 7.13
N SER A 53 -11.04 -14.98 6.74
CA SER A 53 -12.37 -15.15 6.14
C SER A 53 -12.32 -15.80 4.74
N VAL A 54 -11.27 -15.52 3.96
CA VAL A 54 -11.07 -16.13 2.65
C VAL A 54 -10.72 -17.61 2.78
N GLU A 55 -9.85 -17.97 3.73
CA GLU A 55 -9.55 -19.37 4.02
C GLU A 55 -10.81 -20.13 4.48
N ALA A 56 -11.61 -19.54 5.36
CA ALA A 56 -12.89 -20.13 5.77
C ALA A 56 -13.84 -20.36 4.57
N ILE A 57 -13.86 -19.46 3.58
CA ILE A 57 -14.68 -19.66 2.36
C ILE A 57 -14.13 -20.82 1.51
N LYS A 58 -12.81 -20.94 1.39
CA LYS A 58 -12.18 -22.03 0.62
C LYS A 58 -12.50 -23.40 1.22
N GLU A 59 -12.49 -23.50 2.55
CA GLU A 59 -12.80 -24.74 3.29
C GLU A 59 -14.26 -25.21 3.09
N LEU A 60 -15.20 -24.29 2.83
CA LEU A 60 -16.61 -24.62 2.61
C LEU A 60 -16.88 -25.36 1.28
N ASN A 61 -15.88 -25.46 0.40
CA ASN A 61 -15.88 -26.23 -0.85
C ASN A 61 -17.20 -26.13 -1.64
N LEU A 62 -17.64 -24.89 -1.89
CA LEU A 62 -18.97 -24.55 -2.41
C LEU A 62 -19.31 -25.16 -3.78
N LYS A 63 -18.30 -25.60 -4.55
CA LYS A 63 -18.48 -26.20 -5.87
C LYS A 63 -19.21 -27.55 -5.82
N ASP A 64 -19.04 -28.29 -4.73
CA ASP A 64 -19.63 -29.63 -4.56
C ASP A 64 -20.96 -29.57 -3.79
N SER A 65 -21.41 -28.36 -3.41
CA SER A 65 -22.66 -28.20 -2.66
C SER A 65 -23.88 -28.26 -3.57
N PRO A 66 -24.87 -29.14 -3.30
CA PRO A 66 -26.11 -29.20 -4.08
C PRO A 66 -26.95 -27.91 -4.00
N ASN A 67 -26.61 -27.01 -3.07
CA ASN A 67 -27.27 -25.72 -2.87
C ASN A 67 -26.44 -24.53 -3.36
N ALA A 68 -25.37 -24.74 -4.13
CA ALA A 68 -24.46 -23.68 -4.58
C ALA A 68 -25.16 -22.49 -5.25
N TYR A 69 -26.25 -22.75 -5.98
CA TYR A 69 -27.05 -21.73 -6.66
C TYR A 69 -27.65 -20.68 -5.70
N LYS A 70 -27.93 -21.05 -4.44
CA LYS A 70 -28.47 -20.14 -3.42
C LYS A 70 -27.47 -19.06 -3.00
N TYR A 71 -26.18 -19.34 -3.16
CA TYR A 71 -25.09 -18.46 -2.72
C TYR A 71 -24.52 -17.62 -3.87
N ALA A 72 -24.97 -17.84 -5.11
CA ALA A 72 -24.42 -17.19 -6.29
C ALA A 72 -24.46 -15.65 -6.20
N ASP A 73 -25.55 -15.09 -5.68
CA ASP A 73 -25.69 -13.63 -5.56
C ASP A 73 -24.84 -13.03 -4.44
N LEU A 74 -24.65 -13.77 -3.34
CA LEU A 74 -23.73 -13.37 -2.27
C LEU A 74 -22.29 -13.37 -2.77
N ILE A 75 -21.89 -14.42 -3.50
CA ILE A 75 -20.54 -14.53 -4.09
C ILE A 75 -20.31 -13.38 -5.09
N LYS A 76 -21.27 -13.12 -5.99
CA LYS A 76 -21.18 -11.98 -6.92
C LYS A 76 -21.04 -10.65 -6.18
N THR A 77 -21.76 -10.49 -5.06
CA THR A 77 -21.69 -9.28 -4.24
C THR A 77 -20.30 -9.11 -3.63
N ALA A 78 -19.73 -10.17 -3.05
CA ALA A 78 -18.37 -10.16 -2.52
C ALA A 78 -17.34 -9.83 -3.61
N GLN A 79 -17.42 -10.47 -4.78
CA GLN A 79 -16.54 -10.22 -5.91
C GLN A 79 -16.57 -8.75 -6.38
N LYS A 80 -17.79 -8.18 -6.49
CA LYS A 80 -17.95 -6.76 -6.83
C LYS A 80 -17.29 -5.83 -5.80
N LYS A 81 -17.39 -6.15 -4.51
CA LYS A 81 -16.75 -5.37 -3.45
C LYS A 81 -15.23 -5.48 -3.50
N LEU A 82 -14.68 -6.68 -3.66
CA LEU A 82 -13.24 -6.89 -3.85
C LEU A 82 -12.71 -6.09 -5.04
N MET A 83 -13.41 -6.09 -6.17
CA MET A 83 -13.02 -5.29 -7.33
C MET A 83 -12.99 -3.78 -7.01
N LYS A 84 -13.99 -3.27 -6.28
CA LYS A 84 -13.99 -1.86 -5.84
C LYS A 84 -12.81 -1.55 -4.91
N ILE A 85 -12.52 -2.45 -3.97
CA ILE A 85 -11.37 -2.32 -3.06
C ILE A 85 -10.07 -2.28 -3.87
N SER A 86 -9.86 -3.20 -4.81
CA SER A 86 -8.65 -3.22 -5.65
C SER A 86 -8.48 -1.98 -6.52
N LEU A 87 -9.57 -1.40 -7.03
CA LEU A 87 -9.50 -0.15 -7.79
C LEU A 87 -9.12 1.03 -6.89
N LEU A 88 -9.70 1.10 -5.69
CA LEU A 88 -9.39 2.14 -4.72
C LEU A 88 -7.96 2.02 -4.18
N ASP A 89 -7.49 0.80 -3.95
CA ASP A 89 -6.12 0.52 -3.52
C ASP A 89 -5.09 1.02 -4.54
N ARG A 90 -5.33 0.79 -5.85
CA ARG A 90 -4.51 1.37 -6.92
C ARG A 90 -4.51 2.90 -6.92
N GLU A 91 -5.65 3.52 -6.64
CA GLU A 91 -5.74 4.99 -6.52
C GLU A 91 -4.92 5.48 -5.31
N ASN A 92 -5.03 4.80 -4.17
CA ASN A 92 -4.26 5.11 -2.96
C ASN A 92 -2.77 4.96 -3.19
N GLU A 93 -2.32 3.90 -3.87
CA GLU A 93 -0.92 3.68 -4.23
C GLU A 93 -0.39 4.83 -5.11
N GLN A 94 -1.17 5.27 -6.11
CA GLN A 94 -0.78 6.41 -6.94
C GLN A 94 -0.67 7.71 -6.14
N LEU A 95 -1.56 7.95 -5.18
CA LEU A 95 -1.50 9.12 -4.30
C LEU A 95 -0.29 9.04 -3.37
N PHE A 96 -0.05 7.88 -2.78
CA PHE A 96 1.10 7.61 -1.94
C PHE A 96 2.42 7.93 -2.66
N LEU A 97 2.58 7.45 -3.90
CA LEU A 97 3.76 7.73 -4.72
C LEU A 97 3.93 9.23 -4.99
N LYS A 98 2.84 9.97 -5.22
CA LYS A 98 2.87 11.43 -5.41
C LYS A 98 3.30 12.15 -4.13
N CYS A 99 2.75 11.77 -2.98
CA CYS A 99 3.14 12.33 -1.68
C CYS A 99 4.63 12.11 -1.42
N ASN A 100 5.11 10.88 -1.59
CA ASN A 100 6.51 10.53 -1.38
C ASN A 100 7.45 11.29 -2.33
N ALA A 101 7.10 11.38 -3.62
CA ALA A 101 7.88 12.16 -4.59
C ALA A 101 7.98 13.65 -4.20
N GLN A 102 6.88 14.25 -3.73
CA GLN A 102 6.89 15.64 -3.26
C GLN A 102 7.77 15.84 -2.03
N GLU A 103 7.80 14.90 -1.09
CA GLU A 103 8.70 14.93 0.07
C GLU A 103 10.18 14.90 -0.36
N HIS A 104 10.54 14.02 -1.29
CA HIS A 104 11.91 13.95 -1.84
C HIS A 104 12.32 15.25 -2.56
N ILE A 105 11.41 15.88 -3.32
CA ILE A 105 11.70 17.16 -3.97
C ILE A 105 11.92 18.27 -2.95
N LYS A 106 11.10 18.35 -1.89
CA LYS A 106 11.26 19.34 -0.80
C LYS A 106 12.61 19.20 -0.07
N LEU A 107 13.09 17.97 0.11
CA LEU A 107 14.39 17.70 0.72
C LEU A 107 15.56 18.11 -0.19
N SER A 108 15.41 17.92 -1.52
CA SER A 108 16.41 18.27 -2.52
C SER A 108 16.47 19.78 -2.84
N SER A 109 15.34 20.47 -2.75
CA SER A 109 15.20 21.89 -3.10
C SER A 109 15.65 22.87 -2.02
N ARG A 110 16.18 22.39 -0.89
CA ARG A 110 16.77 23.27 0.14
C ARG A 110 17.90 24.08 -0.54
N PRO A 111 17.78 25.42 -0.65
CA PRO A 111 18.72 26.21 -1.43
C PRO A 111 20.12 26.02 -0.87
N LYS A 112 21.03 25.48 -1.70
CA LYS A 112 22.44 25.40 -1.35
C LYS A 112 22.94 26.84 -1.30
N THR A 113 23.22 27.34 -0.09
CA THR A 113 23.86 28.64 0.05
C THR A 113 25.16 28.66 -0.78
N PRO A 114 25.50 29.80 -1.41
CA PRO A 114 26.72 29.91 -2.21
C PRO A 114 27.98 29.42 -1.47
N GLU A 115 28.03 29.62 -0.16
CA GLU A 115 29.10 29.13 0.73
C GLU A 115 29.19 27.60 0.78
N ARG A 116 28.06 26.90 0.79
CA ARG A 116 28.01 25.43 0.84
C ARG A 116 28.42 24.80 -0.50
N ILE A 117 28.13 25.48 -1.61
CA ILE A 117 28.64 25.09 -2.93
C ILE A 117 30.16 25.25 -2.97
N ARG A 118 30.70 26.38 -2.51
CA ARG A 118 32.17 26.61 -2.44
C ARG A 118 32.90 25.58 -1.58
N ALA A 119 32.31 25.14 -0.48
CA ALA A 119 32.90 24.10 0.39
C ALA A 119 32.99 22.73 -0.31
N LEU A 120 32.03 22.38 -1.18
CA LEU A 120 32.04 21.12 -1.93
C LEU A 120 33.11 21.12 -3.03
N TYR A 121 33.34 22.26 -3.70
CA TYR A 121 34.39 22.40 -4.71
C TYR A 121 35.80 22.56 -4.13
N LYS A 122 35.93 22.90 -2.83
CA LYS A 122 37.24 23.00 -2.17
C LYS A 122 37.85 21.65 -1.78
N ASN A 123 37.03 20.60 -1.70
CA ASN A 123 37.48 19.25 -1.39
C ASN A 123 37.55 18.44 -2.69
N GLU A 124 38.57 18.69 -3.50
CA GLU A 124 38.90 17.77 -4.60
C GLU A 124 39.38 16.43 -4.01
N PRO A 125 38.95 15.28 -4.56
CA PRO A 125 39.60 14.01 -4.29
C PRO A 125 41.01 14.07 -4.89
N THR A 126 42.03 13.83 -4.06
CA THR A 126 43.42 13.72 -4.48
C THR A 126 43.55 12.83 -5.73
N PRO A 127 44.26 13.29 -6.78
CA PRO A 127 44.53 12.46 -7.93
C PRO A 127 45.36 11.25 -7.49
N ILE A 128 44.96 10.07 -7.95
CA ILE A 128 45.73 8.84 -7.79
C ILE A 128 46.96 8.99 -8.70
N SER A 129 48.07 9.46 -8.14
CA SER A 129 49.38 9.33 -8.77
C SER A 129 49.89 7.91 -8.54
N THR A 130 49.84 7.07 -9.56
CA THR A 130 50.75 5.92 -9.67
C THR A 130 51.73 6.23 -10.78
N ASP A 131 52.78 6.96 -10.42
CA ASP A 131 54.01 7.05 -11.17
C ASP A 131 54.68 5.66 -11.11
N HIS A 132 54.70 4.95 -12.24
CA HIS A 132 55.70 3.92 -12.46
C HIS A 132 56.89 4.59 -13.15
N GLU A 133 57.81 5.11 -12.34
CA GLU A 133 59.16 5.44 -12.76
C GLU A 133 59.90 4.15 -13.16
N ASN A 134 60.36 4.12 -14.40
CA ASN A 134 61.44 3.25 -14.85
C ASN A 134 62.70 3.59 -14.04
N GLN A 135 63.33 2.57 -13.44
CA GLN A 135 64.73 2.64 -13.01
C GLN A 135 65.55 1.69 -13.87
N GLU A 136 66.61 2.27 -14.44
CA GLU A 136 67.73 1.64 -15.14
C GLU A 136 68.53 0.68 -14.24
#